data_AF-A0A6A5XSH6-F1
#
_entry.id   AF-A0A6A5XSH6-F1
#
_cell.length_a   1.000
_cell.length_b   1.000
_cell.length_c   1.000
_cell.angle_alpha   90.00
_cell.angle_beta   90.00
_cell.angle_gamma   90.00
#
_symmetry.space_group_name_H-M   'P 1'
#
loop_
_entity.id
_entity.type
_entity.pdbx_description
1 polymer ?
#
loop_
_entity_poly.entity_id
_entity_poly.type
_entity_poly.pdbx_seq_one_letter_code
_entity_poly.pdbx_strand_id
1 'polypeptide(L)'
;MEVAPDLFSRTFPRPKVGKRALGFLHLPGELRNHVYEHYFEQGYCIGFSTDTLAFEGPSERIHGRNWFQGINPPSLRQRGPKQGVGRKVIHMKRKLGEYIRIDGLQTDWTTSRTISSLTYVCKQIYAETIQFLYWDNFFAFSSAKQLQGFMDVVPRRNLASITKLYVNYWTYGDSRQLDAQKEEDRRHTLEYNTAFKRASKLLVNLKHLEIRLSYRGNNIVMAIGNEYLEPLWQFRRLSSYWKQRRQCSDGDYDQSTSTLQVVKIHFQSHLSSPEDFHGHPRALYEASDDMHQQYSNAISQVILGQNANEAMTGCLVAWDKHHMWRHHLRFM
;
A
#
# COMPACT_ATOMS: atom_id res chain seq x y z
N MET A 1 -67.41 -19.35 66.47
CA MET A 1 -67.10 -18.54 65.28
C MET A 1 -65.96 -19.25 64.56
N GLU A 2 -66.30 -19.90 63.46
CA GLU A 2 -65.40 -20.66 62.61
C GLU A 2 -64.48 -19.69 61.84
N VAL A 3 -63.18 -19.97 61.84
CA VAL A 3 -62.21 -19.34 60.93
C VAL A 3 -61.89 -20.37 59.86
N ALA A 4 -62.30 -20.08 58.62
CA ALA A 4 -62.06 -20.93 57.46
C ALA A 4 -60.55 -21.00 57.14
N PRO A 5 -60.01 -22.17 56.76
CA PRO A 5 -58.66 -22.27 56.21
C PRO A 5 -58.66 -21.80 54.75
N ASP A 6 -57.80 -20.84 54.45
CA ASP A 6 -57.61 -20.30 53.11
C ASP A 6 -56.99 -21.38 52.20
N LEU A 7 -57.83 -21.94 51.33
CA LEU A 7 -57.49 -22.96 50.36
C LEU A 7 -56.49 -22.38 49.35
N PHE A 8 -55.23 -22.77 49.49
CA PHE A 8 -54.35 -23.07 48.36
C PHE A 8 -54.44 -22.11 47.15
N SER A 9 -54.14 -20.83 47.37
CA SER A 9 -53.58 -19.99 46.31
C SER A 9 -52.17 -20.52 45.99
N ARG A 10 -52.12 -21.63 45.25
CA ARG A 10 -50.91 -22.12 44.59
C ARG A 10 -50.48 -21.03 43.60
N THR A 11 -49.62 -20.15 44.08
CA THR A 11 -48.62 -19.50 43.25
C THR A 11 -47.87 -20.58 42.48
N PHE A 12 -48.27 -20.82 41.23
CA PHE A 12 -47.30 -21.28 40.26
C PHE A 12 -46.53 -20.02 39.84
N PRO A 13 -45.27 -19.83 40.28
CA PRO A 13 -44.42 -18.85 39.61
C PRO A 13 -44.38 -19.28 38.15
N ARG A 14 -45.04 -18.52 37.27
CA ARG A 14 -44.78 -18.63 35.84
C ARG A 14 -43.27 -18.50 35.71
N PRO A 15 -42.55 -19.47 35.11
CA PRO A 15 -41.16 -19.25 34.77
C PRO A 15 -41.16 -17.98 33.93
N LYS A 16 -40.58 -16.90 34.46
CA LYS A 16 -40.25 -15.75 33.65
C LYS A 16 -39.28 -16.30 32.63
N VAL A 17 -39.80 -16.68 31.47
CA VAL A 17 -38.98 -16.94 30.28
C VAL A 17 -38.36 -15.59 30.01
N GLY A 18 -37.22 -15.35 30.67
CA GLY A 18 -36.48 -14.11 30.53
C GLY A 18 -36.26 -13.96 29.04
N LYS A 19 -36.81 -12.89 28.45
CA LYS A 19 -36.60 -12.59 27.04
C LYS A 19 -35.11 -12.62 26.83
N ARG A 20 -34.59 -13.70 26.23
CA ARG A 20 -33.18 -13.82 25.90
C ARG A 20 -32.91 -12.65 24.97
N ALA A 21 -32.05 -11.73 25.40
CA ALA A 21 -31.69 -10.60 24.59
C ALA A 21 -31.00 -11.14 23.33
N LEU A 22 -31.71 -11.19 22.22
CA LEU A 22 -31.17 -11.56 20.91
C LEU A 22 -30.41 -10.34 20.38
N GLY A 23 -29.20 -10.12 20.90
CA GLY A 23 -28.28 -9.09 20.42
C GLY A 23 -27.25 -9.63 19.45
N PHE A 24 -26.57 -8.75 18.69
CA PHE A 24 -25.54 -9.13 17.74
C PHE A 24 -24.45 -10.05 18.33
N LEU A 25 -24.01 -9.79 19.57
CA LEU A 25 -23.01 -10.61 20.27
C LEU A 25 -23.49 -12.02 20.66
N HIS A 26 -24.81 -12.28 20.57
CA HIS A 26 -25.38 -13.61 20.80
C HIS A 26 -25.44 -14.46 19.53
N LEU A 27 -25.15 -13.88 18.36
CA LEU A 27 -24.97 -14.66 17.13
C LEU A 27 -23.73 -15.57 17.28
N PRO A 28 -23.70 -16.75 16.65
CA PRO A 28 -22.46 -17.52 16.51
C PRO A 28 -21.33 -16.69 15.88
N GLY A 29 -20.07 -16.99 16.23
CA GLY A 29 -18.91 -16.24 15.76
C GLY A 29 -18.79 -16.24 14.23
N GLU A 30 -19.21 -17.32 13.59
CA GLU A 30 -19.23 -17.50 12.14
C GLU A 30 -20.14 -16.47 11.47
N LEU A 31 -21.36 -16.27 11.99
CA LEU A 31 -22.28 -15.27 11.46
C LEU A 31 -21.78 -13.85 11.68
N ARG A 32 -21.13 -13.57 12.83
CA ARG A 32 -20.49 -12.27 13.07
C ARG A 32 -19.36 -12.02 12.07
N ASN A 33 -18.54 -13.04 11.79
CA ASN A 33 -17.45 -12.96 10.82
C ASN A 33 -17.95 -12.65 9.41
N HIS A 34 -19.08 -13.20 8.96
CA HIS A 34 -19.67 -12.84 7.68
C HIS A 34 -20.11 -11.37 7.62
N VAL A 35 -20.65 -10.83 8.72
CA VAL A 35 -21.00 -9.41 8.81
C VAL A 35 -19.75 -8.54 8.78
N TYR A 36 -18.69 -8.94 9.48
CA TYR A 36 -17.41 -8.23 9.44
C TYR A 36 -16.79 -8.28 8.05
N GLU A 37 -16.74 -9.44 7.42
CA GLU A 37 -16.21 -9.61 6.06
C GLU A 37 -16.92 -8.68 5.09
N HIS A 38 -18.26 -8.67 5.09
CA HIS A 38 -19.04 -7.75 4.25
C HIS A 38 -18.73 -6.27 4.55
N TYR A 39 -18.54 -5.91 5.82
CA TYR A 39 -18.19 -4.55 6.22
C TYR A 39 -16.81 -4.11 5.69
N PHE A 40 -15.84 -5.02 5.70
CA PHE A 40 -14.47 -4.77 5.29
C PHE A 40 -14.19 -5.09 3.81
N GLU A 41 -15.14 -5.70 3.09
CA GLU A 41 -15.04 -6.18 1.70
C GLU A 41 -14.55 -5.09 0.72
N GLN A 42 -14.93 -3.84 0.98
CA GLN A 42 -14.45 -2.70 0.20
C GLN A 42 -13.04 -2.32 0.66
N GLY A 43 -12.03 -3.09 0.27
CA GLY A 43 -10.63 -2.79 0.60
C GLY A 43 -10.30 -1.31 0.35
N TYR A 44 -9.87 -0.62 1.42
CA TYR A 44 -9.53 0.79 1.38
C TYR A 44 -8.03 1.00 1.23
N CYS A 45 -7.64 2.20 0.82
CA CYS A 45 -6.26 2.65 0.91
C CYS A 45 -6.11 3.63 2.08
N ILE A 46 -5.36 3.24 3.09
CA ILE A 46 -5.06 4.05 4.27
C ILE A 46 -3.72 4.76 4.05
N GLY A 47 -3.77 6.05 3.72
CA GLY A 47 -2.60 6.88 3.45
C GLY A 47 -2.15 7.70 4.66
N PHE A 48 -0.86 7.66 4.99
CA PHE A 48 -0.27 8.37 6.13
C PHE A 48 0.33 9.76 5.78
N SER A 49 -0.18 10.41 4.73
CA SER A 49 0.30 11.71 4.22
C SER A 49 -0.81 12.76 4.18
N THR A 50 -0.44 14.02 4.47
CA THR A 50 -1.27 15.22 4.28
C THR A 50 -1.39 15.62 2.81
N ASP A 51 -0.34 15.38 2.04
CA ASP A 51 -0.31 15.67 0.62
C ASP A 51 -0.68 14.42 -0.17
N THR A 52 -1.62 14.63 -1.08
CA THR A 52 -2.25 13.64 -1.94
C THR A 52 -1.22 12.64 -2.46
N LEU A 53 -1.21 11.45 -1.85
CA LEU A 53 -0.79 10.25 -2.56
C LEU A 53 -1.69 10.22 -3.80
N ALA A 54 -1.14 10.62 -4.94
CA ALA A 54 -1.80 10.47 -6.22
C ALA A 54 -1.84 8.96 -6.50
N PHE A 55 -2.77 8.27 -5.85
CA PHE A 55 -3.33 6.98 -6.25
C PHE A 55 -4.13 7.22 -7.54
N GLU A 56 -3.46 7.76 -8.55
CA GLU A 56 -3.94 7.64 -9.91
C GLU A 56 -3.50 6.24 -10.33
N GLY A 57 -4.41 5.25 -10.14
CA GLY A 57 -4.43 4.13 -11.07
C GLY A 57 -4.44 4.70 -12.50
N PRO A 58 -3.92 3.97 -13.51
CA PRO A 58 -3.69 4.51 -14.85
C PRO A 58 -4.92 5.29 -15.30
N SER A 59 -4.83 6.61 -15.20
CA SER A 59 -5.84 7.50 -15.72
C SER A 59 -5.62 7.36 -17.21
N GLU A 60 -6.45 6.59 -17.91
CA GLU A 60 -6.63 6.78 -19.34
C GLU A 60 -7.00 8.26 -19.51
N ARG A 61 -5.98 9.08 -19.77
CA ARG A 61 -6.15 10.49 -20.11
C ARG A 61 -6.72 10.48 -21.52
N ILE A 62 -8.02 10.26 -21.64
CA ILE A 62 -8.75 10.63 -22.86
C ILE A 62 -8.50 12.12 -23.02
N HIS A 63 -7.66 12.48 -23.99
CA HIS A 63 -7.37 13.85 -24.36
C HIS A 63 -8.66 14.48 -24.92
N GLY A 64 -9.48 15.04 -24.03
CA GLY A 64 -10.48 16.02 -24.42
C GLY A 64 -9.75 17.23 -24.99
N ARG A 65 -9.69 17.31 -26.33
CA ARG A 65 -9.29 18.51 -27.07
C ARG A 65 -10.19 19.67 -26.64
N ASN A 66 -9.69 20.53 -25.76
CA ASN A 66 -10.14 21.92 -25.71
C ASN A 66 -9.05 22.78 -26.35
N TRP A 67 -9.12 22.82 -27.67
CA TRP A 67 -8.58 23.92 -28.45
C TRP A 67 -9.48 25.14 -28.21
N PHE A 68 -9.09 26.08 -27.35
CA PHE A 68 -9.35 27.50 -27.55
C PHE A 68 -8.42 28.34 -26.67
N GLN A 69 -7.94 29.42 -27.28
CA GLN A 69 -6.91 30.35 -26.84
C GLN A 69 -7.40 31.30 -25.73
N GLY A 70 -6.46 31.83 -24.94
CA GLY A 70 -6.62 33.15 -24.35
C GLY A 70 -6.31 33.26 -22.86
N ILE A 71 -5.07 33.66 -22.57
CA ILE A 71 -4.66 34.58 -21.48
C ILE A 71 -4.99 34.15 -20.02
N ASN A 72 -3.89 33.84 -19.31
CA ASN A 72 -3.68 33.67 -17.85
C ASN A 72 -4.20 32.39 -17.19
N PRO A 73 -3.43 31.84 -16.21
CA PRO A 73 -4.11 31.32 -15.02
C PRO A 73 -3.43 31.71 -13.70
N PRO A 74 -4.16 32.33 -12.76
CA PRO A 74 -3.99 32.07 -11.34
C PRO A 74 -4.73 30.76 -10.99
N SER A 75 -4.05 29.85 -10.28
CA SER A 75 -4.60 28.80 -9.41
C SER A 75 -5.90 28.09 -9.85
N LEU A 76 -5.84 27.24 -10.87
CA LEU A 76 -6.96 26.33 -11.20
C LEU A 76 -6.83 24.98 -10.48
N ARG A 77 -7.56 24.89 -9.35
CA ARG A 77 -8.05 23.62 -8.79
C ARG A 77 -8.79 22.85 -9.88
N GLN A 78 -8.19 21.82 -10.44
CA GLN A 78 -8.92 20.88 -11.29
C GLN A 78 -9.67 19.88 -10.41
N ARG A 79 -10.95 20.16 -10.20
CA ARG A 79 -11.96 19.23 -9.66
C ARG A 79 -12.85 18.81 -10.83
N GLY A 80 -12.53 17.68 -11.46
CA GLY A 80 -13.42 16.97 -12.37
C GLY A 80 -13.74 15.60 -11.77
N PRO A 81 -14.99 15.12 -11.79
CA PRO A 81 -15.35 13.81 -11.24
C PRO A 81 -14.90 12.73 -12.24
N LYS A 82 -13.70 12.18 -12.05
CA LYS A 82 -13.25 10.99 -12.77
C LYS A 82 -13.94 9.76 -12.16
N GLN A 83 -14.90 9.17 -12.87
CA GLN A 83 -15.52 7.88 -12.55
C GLN A 83 -14.61 6.69 -12.92
N GLY A 84 -13.33 6.75 -12.55
CA GLY A 84 -12.60 5.51 -12.35
C GLY A 84 -13.14 4.88 -11.06
N VAL A 85 -13.26 3.56 -11.00
CA VAL A 85 -13.47 2.83 -9.73
C VAL A 85 -12.19 2.95 -8.90
N GLY A 86 -11.87 4.18 -8.50
CA GLY A 86 -10.72 4.51 -7.69
C GLY A 86 -10.93 3.91 -6.31
N ARG A 87 -9.90 3.24 -5.79
CA ARG A 87 -9.90 2.77 -4.41
C ARG A 87 -10.24 3.95 -3.50
N LYS A 88 -11.13 3.75 -2.53
CA LYS A 88 -11.44 4.77 -1.54
C LYS A 88 -10.20 5.01 -0.69
N VAL A 89 -9.63 6.22 -0.80
CA VAL A 89 -8.46 6.62 -0.02
C VAL A 89 -8.90 7.33 1.25
N ILE A 90 -8.37 6.91 2.40
CA ILE A 90 -8.51 7.57 3.69
C ILE A 90 -7.17 8.11 4.13
N HIS A 91 -7.13 9.41 4.41
CA HIS A 91 -5.92 10.10 4.83
C HIS A 91 -5.86 10.21 6.35
N MET A 92 -4.86 9.57 6.95
CA MET A 92 -4.51 9.77 8.35
C MET A 92 -3.59 10.99 8.46
N LYS A 93 -4.18 12.13 8.80
CA LYS A 93 -3.45 13.39 8.98
C LYS A 93 -2.66 13.47 10.29
N ARG A 94 -3.03 12.65 11.28
CA ARG A 94 -2.46 12.70 12.63
C ARG A 94 -1.15 11.92 12.67
N LYS A 95 -0.18 12.42 13.44
CA LYS A 95 1.01 11.66 13.79
C LYS A 95 0.61 10.44 14.62
N LEU A 96 1.12 9.28 14.25
CA LEU A 96 0.89 8.05 15.01
C LEU A 96 1.68 8.10 16.33
N GLY A 97 1.07 7.64 17.41
CA GLY A 97 1.72 7.49 18.72
C GLY A 97 1.61 8.71 19.64
N GLU A 98 1.32 9.89 19.11
CA GLU A 98 1.10 11.13 19.88
C GLU A 98 -0.41 11.39 20.02
N TYR A 99 -1.11 10.55 20.79
CA TYR A 99 -2.56 10.69 20.97
C TYR A 99 -2.90 11.45 22.26
N ILE A 100 -3.44 12.67 22.11
CA ILE A 100 -4.15 13.35 23.19
C ILE A 100 -5.60 12.87 23.18
N ARG A 101 -6.11 12.37 24.32
CA ARG A 101 -7.46 11.77 24.44
C ARG A 101 -8.61 12.63 23.88
N ILE A 102 -8.44 13.95 23.89
CA ILE A 102 -9.47 14.93 23.48
C ILE A 102 -9.76 14.85 21.97
N ASP A 103 -8.78 14.46 21.16
CA ASP A 103 -8.90 14.46 19.70
C ASP A 103 -9.83 13.37 19.16
N GLY A 104 -10.11 12.34 19.96
CA GLY A 104 -11.10 11.32 19.63
C GLY A 104 -12.51 11.88 19.52
N LEU A 105 -12.84 12.86 20.37
CA LEU A 105 -14.14 13.53 20.41
C LEU A 105 -14.32 14.54 19.26
N GLN A 106 -13.21 15.07 18.74
CA GLN A 106 -13.20 15.97 17.59
C GLN A 106 -13.16 15.23 16.24
N THR A 107 -13.07 13.89 16.27
CA THR A 107 -13.17 13.09 15.05
C THR A 107 -14.59 13.24 14.51
N ASP A 108 -14.73 13.84 13.33
CA ASP A 108 -16.01 13.85 12.64
C ASP A 108 -16.30 12.43 12.16
N TRP A 109 -17.02 11.64 12.95
CA TRP A 109 -17.38 10.26 12.64
C TRP A 109 -18.34 10.14 11.45
N THR A 110 -19.00 11.25 11.05
CA THR A 110 -19.91 11.26 9.91
C THR A 110 -19.17 11.39 8.58
N THR A 111 -18.06 12.13 8.55
CA THR A 111 -17.19 12.27 7.37
C THR A 111 -15.94 11.39 7.40
N SER A 112 -15.47 11.01 8.58
CA SER A 112 -14.45 9.97 8.79
C SER A 112 -15.08 8.63 8.48
N ARG A 113 -15.23 8.36 7.18
CA ARG A 113 -15.85 7.15 6.62
C ARG A 113 -15.35 5.91 7.35
N THR A 114 -16.21 5.36 8.20
CA THR A 114 -16.48 3.96 8.60
C THR A 114 -15.38 2.89 8.66
N ILE A 115 -14.16 3.02 8.14
CA ILE A 115 -13.19 1.90 8.09
C ILE A 115 -12.98 1.23 9.45
N SER A 116 -13.07 1.98 10.55
CA SER A 116 -12.76 1.48 11.88
C SER A 116 -13.89 1.63 12.90
N SER A 117 -15.09 2.12 12.56
CA SER A 117 -16.14 2.33 13.58
C SER A 117 -16.54 1.03 14.28
N LEU A 118 -16.58 -0.11 13.57
CA LEU A 118 -16.79 -1.41 14.20
C LEU A 118 -15.72 -1.75 15.23
N THR A 119 -14.45 -1.44 14.95
CA THR A 119 -13.34 -1.71 15.88
C THR A 119 -13.46 -0.92 17.19
N TYR A 120 -14.25 0.16 17.22
CA TYR A 120 -14.42 1.00 18.40
C TYR A 120 -15.70 0.70 19.21
N VAL A 121 -16.53 -0.26 18.80
CA VAL A 121 -17.82 -0.53 19.47
C VAL A 121 -17.63 -1.09 20.89
N CYS A 122 -16.91 -2.21 21.01
CA CYS A 122 -16.60 -2.82 22.30
C CYS A 122 -15.35 -3.71 22.22
N LYS A 123 -14.83 -4.15 23.37
CA LYS A 123 -13.61 -4.98 23.45
C LYS A 123 -13.70 -6.29 22.66
N GLN A 124 -14.88 -6.92 22.66
CA GLN A 124 -15.09 -8.17 21.95
C GLN A 124 -15.06 -7.96 20.43
N ILE A 125 -15.86 -7.00 19.92
CA ILE A 125 -15.88 -6.67 18.49
C ILE A 125 -14.50 -6.19 18.04
N TYR A 126 -13.79 -5.39 18.85
CA TYR A 126 -12.42 -5.00 18.55
C TYR A 126 -11.51 -6.22 18.33
N ALA A 127 -11.53 -7.19 19.25
CA ALA A 127 -10.70 -8.39 19.14
C ALA A 127 -11.02 -9.21 17.87
N GLU A 128 -12.28 -9.26 17.46
CA GLU A 128 -12.74 -9.99 16.28
C GLU A 128 -12.45 -9.22 14.96
N THR A 129 -12.58 -7.90 14.96
CA THR A 129 -12.53 -7.07 13.73
C THR A 129 -11.17 -6.48 13.42
N ILE A 130 -10.27 -6.34 14.40
CA ILE A 130 -8.98 -5.68 14.20
C ILE A 130 -8.15 -6.36 13.12
N GLN A 131 -8.23 -7.68 12.98
CA GLN A 131 -7.49 -8.42 11.96
C GLN A 131 -7.98 -8.07 10.55
N PHE A 132 -9.30 -7.95 10.34
CA PHE A 132 -9.88 -7.56 9.05
C PHE A 132 -9.39 -6.18 8.61
N LEU A 133 -9.26 -5.24 9.55
CA LEU A 133 -8.70 -3.91 9.29
C LEU A 133 -7.29 -3.98 8.70
N TYR A 134 -6.41 -4.84 9.23
CA TYR A 134 -5.04 -4.93 8.74
C TYR A 134 -4.90 -5.83 7.50
N TRP A 135 -5.77 -6.82 7.35
CA TRP A 135 -5.68 -7.78 6.26
C TRP A 135 -6.07 -7.14 4.93
N ASP A 136 -7.27 -6.57 4.81
CA ASP A 136 -7.82 -6.25 3.48
C ASP A 136 -7.43 -4.86 2.93
N ASN A 137 -6.88 -4.00 3.78
CA ASN A 137 -6.55 -2.62 3.41
C ASN A 137 -5.13 -2.45 2.87
N PHE A 138 -4.95 -1.53 1.92
CA PHE A 138 -3.64 -1.05 1.51
C PHE A 138 -3.14 -0.01 2.51
N PHE A 139 -1.96 -0.24 3.09
CA PHE A 139 -1.28 0.76 3.91
C PHE A 139 -0.29 1.53 3.06
N ALA A 140 -0.51 2.83 2.90
CA ALA A 140 0.22 3.68 1.97
C ALA A 140 1.07 4.75 2.69
N PHE A 141 2.37 4.75 2.40
CA PHE A 141 3.34 5.64 3.04
C PHE A 141 4.03 6.53 2.01
N SER A 142 4.23 7.80 2.33
CA SER A 142 4.95 8.74 1.46
C SER A 142 6.42 8.93 1.85
N SER A 143 6.84 8.40 3.00
CA SER A 143 8.23 8.46 3.47
C SER A 143 8.63 7.25 4.31
N ALA A 144 9.93 6.97 4.34
CA ALA A 144 10.52 5.96 5.21
C ALA A 144 10.21 6.20 6.70
N LYS A 145 10.23 7.46 7.17
CA LYS A 145 9.90 7.82 8.56
C LYS A 145 8.48 7.44 8.95
N GLN A 146 7.50 7.70 8.08
CA GLN A 146 6.10 7.33 8.35
C GLN A 146 5.94 5.82 8.45
N LEU A 147 6.56 5.08 7.53
CA LEU A 147 6.56 3.62 7.54
C LEU A 147 7.20 3.08 8.83
N GLN A 148 8.35 3.62 9.25
CA GLN A 148 9.02 3.24 10.49
C GLN A 148 8.15 3.55 11.72
N GLY A 149 7.64 4.77 11.84
CA GLY A 149 6.78 5.17 12.96
C GLY A 149 5.49 4.34 13.05
N PHE A 150 4.91 3.96 11.91
CA PHE A 150 3.79 3.01 11.88
C PHE A 150 4.19 1.65 12.46
N MET A 151 5.34 1.11 12.07
CA MET A 151 5.86 -0.15 12.62
C MET A 151 6.33 -0.06 14.08
N ASP A 152 6.55 1.14 14.62
CA ASP A 152 6.85 1.38 16.04
C ASP A 152 5.58 1.38 16.89
N VAL A 153 4.49 1.94 16.37
CA VAL A 153 3.24 2.12 17.12
C VAL A 153 2.31 0.90 17.02
N VAL A 154 2.27 0.23 15.86
CA VAL A 154 1.34 -0.88 15.64
C VAL A 154 1.87 -2.18 16.27
N PRO A 155 1.05 -2.90 17.07
CA PRO A 155 1.47 -4.17 17.66
C PRO A 155 1.91 -5.19 16.61
N ARG A 156 2.97 -5.97 16.92
CA ARG A 156 3.54 -6.98 16.01
C ARG A 156 2.51 -7.95 15.43
N ARG A 157 1.55 -8.39 16.25
CA ARG A 157 0.46 -9.30 15.80
C ARG A 157 -0.37 -8.69 14.67
N ASN A 158 -0.62 -7.39 14.70
CA ASN A 158 -1.41 -6.68 13.69
C ASN A 158 -0.55 -6.41 12.44
N LEU A 159 0.73 -6.06 12.62
CA LEU A 159 1.68 -5.92 11.51
C LEU A 159 1.79 -7.23 10.71
N ALA A 160 1.81 -8.37 11.40
CA ALA A 160 1.82 -9.67 10.75
C ALA A 160 0.56 -9.94 9.93
N SER A 161 -0.58 -9.30 10.22
CA SER A 161 -1.82 -9.44 9.44
C SER A 161 -1.83 -8.60 8.16
N ILE A 162 -0.90 -7.66 7.97
CA ILE A 162 -0.88 -6.80 6.80
C ILE A 162 -0.52 -7.59 5.55
N THR A 163 -1.41 -7.52 4.55
CA THR A 163 -1.19 -8.23 3.27
C THR A 163 -0.95 -7.31 2.08
N LYS A 164 -1.20 -6.00 2.20
CA LYS A 164 -1.10 -5.03 1.10
C LYS A 164 -0.34 -3.78 1.56
N LEU A 165 0.79 -3.49 0.92
CA LEU A 165 1.65 -2.34 1.23
C LEU A 165 1.85 -1.48 -0.02
N TYR A 166 1.71 -0.17 0.14
CA TYR A 166 2.08 0.83 -0.86
C TYR A 166 3.14 1.76 -0.29
N VAL A 167 4.22 2.02 -1.03
CA VAL A 167 5.23 3.01 -0.62
C VAL A 167 5.60 3.92 -1.78
N ASN A 168 5.59 5.23 -1.55
CA ASN A 168 6.27 6.18 -2.42
C ASN A 168 7.74 6.27 -2.00
N TYR A 169 8.63 5.83 -2.87
CA TYR A 169 10.07 5.89 -2.69
C TYR A 169 10.64 6.83 -3.75
N TRP A 170 11.44 7.79 -3.34
CA TRP A 170 12.04 8.74 -4.26
C TRP A 170 13.54 8.84 -3.99
N THR A 171 14.31 9.16 -5.02
CA THR A 171 15.76 9.39 -4.91
C THR A 171 16.02 10.87 -5.12
N TYR A 172 17.13 11.38 -4.59
CA TYR A 172 17.59 12.74 -4.95
C TYR A 172 18.32 12.72 -6.29
N GLY A 173 18.92 11.58 -6.64
CA GLY A 173 19.57 11.34 -7.93
C GLY A 173 20.95 11.98 -8.05
N ASP A 174 21.58 11.80 -9.22
CA ASP A 174 22.90 12.37 -9.53
C ASP A 174 22.82 13.89 -9.74
N SER A 175 22.86 14.63 -8.64
CA SER A 175 23.22 16.04 -8.70
C SER A 175 24.71 16.13 -9.05
N ARG A 176 25.03 16.75 -10.18
CA ARG A 176 26.41 17.14 -10.55
C ARG A 176 26.99 18.21 -9.61
N GLN A 177 26.30 18.55 -8.53
CA GLN A 177 26.64 19.63 -7.61
C GLN A 177 26.67 19.11 -6.17
N LEU A 178 27.86 19.27 -5.58
CA LEU A 178 28.21 19.23 -4.15
C LEU A 178 28.17 17.85 -3.46
N ASP A 179 29.28 17.49 -2.81
CA ASP A 179 29.42 16.28 -1.98
C ASP A 179 28.32 16.17 -0.91
N ALA A 180 27.78 17.31 -0.46
CA ALA A 180 26.65 17.36 0.46
C ALA A 180 25.40 16.65 -0.09
N GLN A 181 25.06 16.81 -1.36
CA GLN A 181 23.86 16.20 -1.95
C GLN A 181 24.00 14.68 -2.08
N LYS A 182 25.21 14.21 -2.43
CA LYS A 182 25.51 12.77 -2.47
C LYS A 182 25.37 12.13 -1.11
N GLU A 183 25.85 12.80 -0.06
CA GLU A 183 25.69 12.31 1.31
C GLU A 183 24.23 12.29 1.75
N GLU A 184 23.43 13.28 1.33
CA GLU A 184 21.98 13.26 1.58
C GLU A 184 21.28 12.09 0.87
N ASP A 185 21.62 11.81 -0.40
CA ASP A 185 21.06 10.69 -1.16
C ASP A 185 21.45 9.34 -0.54
N ARG A 186 22.71 9.21 -0.09
CA ARG A 186 23.20 8.04 0.64
C ARG A 186 22.44 7.84 1.96
N ARG A 187 22.28 8.91 2.74
CA ARG A 187 21.50 8.91 4.00
C ARG A 187 20.05 8.52 3.75
N HIS A 188 19.44 9.05 2.70
CA HIS A 188 18.07 8.76 2.32
C HIS A 188 17.89 7.29 1.89
N THR A 189 18.79 6.80 1.04
CA THR A 189 18.82 5.39 0.61
C THR A 189 18.98 4.46 1.80
N LEU A 190 19.89 4.78 2.74
CA LEU A 190 20.07 4.03 3.99
C LEU A 190 18.82 4.03 4.87
N GLU A 191 18.09 5.14 4.92
CA GLU A 191 16.84 5.27 5.67
C GLU A 191 15.74 4.36 5.10
N TYR A 192 15.58 4.34 3.77
CA TYR A 192 14.68 3.41 3.10
C TYR A 192 15.12 1.96 3.24
N ASN A 193 16.42 1.68 3.13
CA ASN A 193 16.96 0.34 3.33
C ASN A 193 16.61 -0.18 4.74
N THR A 194 16.81 0.66 5.76
CA THR A 194 16.44 0.33 7.15
C THR A 194 14.93 0.10 7.30
N ALA A 195 14.10 0.97 6.72
CA ALA A 195 12.64 0.83 6.76
C ALA A 195 12.17 -0.45 6.06
N PHE A 196 12.66 -0.74 4.85
CA PHE A 196 12.24 -1.89 4.04
C PHE A 196 12.75 -3.20 4.62
N LYS A 197 13.97 -3.22 5.18
CA LYS A 197 14.50 -4.37 5.94
C LYS A 197 13.66 -4.69 7.17
N ARG A 198 13.13 -3.67 7.85
CA ARG A 198 12.25 -3.86 8.99
C ARG A 198 10.86 -4.30 8.55
N ALA A 199 10.30 -3.68 7.51
CA ALA A 199 9.02 -4.05 6.92
C ALA A 199 9.01 -5.50 6.45
N SER A 200 10.04 -5.94 5.72
CA SER A 200 10.13 -7.33 5.24
C SER A 200 10.29 -8.38 6.35
N LYS A 201 10.65 -7.97 7.58
CA LYS A 201 10.69 -8.83 8.76
C LYS A 201 9.38 -8.84 9.53
N LEU A 202 8.68 -7.72 9.61
CA LEU A 202 7.46 -7.57 10.42
C LEU A 202 6.19 -7.91 9.64
N LEU A 203 6.15 -7.61 8.35
CA LEU A 203 5.00 -7.83 7.46
C LEU A 203 5.09 -9.24 6.83
N VAL A 204 5.12 -10.27 7.68
CA VAL A 204 5.40 -11.64 7.26
C VAL A 204 4.37 -12.20 6.26
N ASN A 205 3.11 -11.75 6.34
CA ASN A 205 2.04 -12.16 5.45
C ASN A 205 1.79 -11.17 4.28
N LEU A 206 2.76 -10.30 3.98
CA LEU A 206 2.63 -9.36 2.87
C LEU A 206 2.46 -10.13 1.54
N LYS A 207 1.32 -9.93 0.87
CA LYS A 207 0.96 -10.56 -0.41
C LYS A 207 1.11 -9.63 -1.60
N HIS A 208 0.81 -8.35 -1.42
CA HIS A 208 0.81 -7.33 -2.45
C HIS A 208 1.73 -6.18 -2.04
N LEU A 209 2.76 -5.94 -2.83
CA LEU A 209 3.69 -4.84 -2.67
C LEU A 209 3.59 -3.91 -3.87
N GLU A 210 3.29 -2.64 -3.63
CA GLU A 210 3.26 -1.60 -4.64
C GLU A 210 4.25 -0.50 -4.25
N ILE A 211 5.21 -0.20 -5.13
CA ILE A 211 6.21 0.83 -4.86
C ILE A 211 6.26 1.79 -6.05
N ARG A 212 6.00 3.06 -5.78
CA ARG A 212 6.24 4.13 -6.74
C ARG A 212 7.65 4.64 -6.53
N LEU A 213 8.55 4.32 -7.44
CA LEU A 213 9.95 4.73 -7.41
C LEU A 213 10.15 5.97 -8.30
N SER A 214 10.35 7.13 -7.70
CA SER A 214 10.62 8.39 -8.42
C SER A 214 12.12 8.70 -8.41
N TYR A 215 12.81 8.41 -9.50
CA TYR A 215 14.22 8.71 -9.68
C TYR A 215 14.44 10.14 -10.19
N ARG A 216 15.18 10.97 -9.43
CA ARG A 216 15.42 12.39 -9.78
C ARG A 216 16.78 12.68 -10.40
N GLY A 217 17.54 11.67 -10.79
CA GLY A 217 18.83 11.87 -11.43
C GLY A 217 18.71 12.24 -12.91
N ASN A 218 19.71 12.96 -13.40
CA ASN A 218 19.81 13.36 -14.81
C ASN A 218 20.26 12.21 -15.72
N ASN A 219 21.08 11.31 -15.20
CA ASN A 219 21.59 10.16 -15.95
C ASN A 219 20.86 8.91 -15.46
N ILE A 220 19.86 8.47 -16.20
CA ILE A 220 19.12 7.25 -15.87
C ILE A 220 19.85 6.09 -16.53
N VAL A 221 20.52 5.26 -15.74
CA VAL A 221 21.04 3.97 -16.21
C VAL A 221 20.06 2.90 -15.76
N MET A 222 19.41 2.18 -16.67
CA MET A 222 18.42 1.15 -16.32
C MET A 222 19.08 -0.20 -16.01
N ALA A 223 19.90 -0.23 -14.96
CA ALA A 223 20.56 -1.44 -14.49
C ALA A 223 19.96 -1.94 -13.17
N ILE A 224 19.84 -3.26 -12.98
CA ILE A 224 19.37 -3.85 -11.72
C ILE A 224 20.41 -3.69 -10.58
N GLY A 225 21.68 -3.51 -10.92
CA GLY A 225 22.76 -3.35 -9.95
C GLY A 225 22.87 -1.97 -9.30
N ASN A 226 21.98 -1.03 -9.64
CA ASN A 226 22.07 0.34 -9.13
C ASN A 226 21.81 0.42 -7.63
N GLU A 227 22.60 1.23 -6.94
CA GLU A 227 22.57 1.39 -5.47
C GLU A 227 21.19 1.88 -4.98
N TYR A 228 20.53 2.77 -5.72
CA TYR A 228 19.21 3.28 -5.33
C TYR A 228 18.12 2.19 -5.31
N LEU A 229 18.34 1.03 -5.95
CA LEU A 229 17.42 -0.10 -5.88
C LEU A 229 17.67 -1.01 -4.65
N GLU A 230 18.81 -0.85 -3.96
CA GLU A 230 19.20 -1.71 -2.84
C GLU A 230 18.09 -1.88 -1.76
N PRO A 231 17.36 -0.81 -1.36
CA PRO A 231 16.27 -0.96 -0.41
C PRO A 231 15.19 -1.96 -0.86
N LEU A 232 14.89 -2.03 -2.15
CA LEU A 232 13.82 -2.86 -2.69
C LEU A 232 14.12 -4.36 -2.54
N TRP A 233 15.40 -4.72 -2.57
CA TRP A 233 15.85 -6.10 -2.45
C TRP A 233 15.54 -6.72 -1.08
N GLN A 234 15.29 -5.91 -0.06
CA GLN A 234 14.89 -6.38 1.26
C GLN A 234 13.59 -7.19 1.23
N PHE A 235 12.70 -6.95 0.26
CA PHE A 235 11.44 -7.69 0.11
C PHE A 235 11.59 -9.05 -0.56
N ARG A 236 12.75 -9.35 -1.20
CA ARG A 236 13.00 -10.68 -1.77
C ARG A 236 12.91 -11.79 -0.73
N ARG A 237 13.16 -11.49 0.55
CA ARG A 237 12.99 -12.42 1.67
C ARG A 237 11.59 -13.04 1.74
N LEU A 238 10.56 -12.37 1.22
CA LEU A 238 9.17 -12.83 1.26
C LEU A 238 8.77 -13.67 0.04
N SER A 239 9.63 -13.76 -0.98
CA SER A 239 9.39 -14.57 -2.18
C SER A 239 9.79 -16.05 -1.99
N SER A 240 9.12 -16.97 -2.70
CA SER A 240 9.32 -18.44 -2.57
C SER A 240 10.76 -18.85 -2.80
N TYR A 241 11.41 -18.19 -3.76
CA TYR A 241 12.74 -18.54 -4.25
C TYR A 241 13.80 -18.57 -3.14
N TRP A 242 13.68 -17.67 -2.16
CA TRP A 242 14.66 -17.60 -1.06
C TRP A 242 14.54 -18.74 -0.05
N LYS A 243 13.37 -19.35 0.10
CA LYS A 243 13.17 -20.47 1.03
C LYS A 243 13.79 -21.75 0.48
N GLN A 244 13.63 -22.01 -0.82
CA GLN A 244 14.17 -23.20 -1.49
C GLN A 244 15.70 -23.32 -1.37
N ARG A 245 16.43 -22.20 -1.44
CA ARG A 245 17.91 -22.22 -1.39
C ARG A 245 18.49 -22.63 -0.03
N ARG A 246 17.71 -22.56 1.05
CA ARG A 246 18.18 -22.90 2.42
C ARG A 246 17.86 -24.33 2.85
N GLN A 247 16.93 -25.01 2.18
CA GLN A 247 16.41 -26.32 2.60
C GLN A 247 17.09 -27.52 1.92
N CYS A 248 18.34 -27.39 1.45
CA CYS A 248 19.09 -28.53 0.88
C CYS A 248 19.67 -29.50 1.93
N SER A 249 19.20 -29.46 3.18
CA SER A 249 19.69 -30.32 4.27
C SER A 249 18.50 -30.78 5.10
N ASP A 250 18.23 -32.09 5.12
CA ASP A 250 17.22 -32.78 5.93
C ASP A 250 15.73 -32.49 5.64
N GLY A 251 15.19 -33.24 4.67
CA GLY A 251 14.17 -34.27 4.92
C GLY A 251 12.76 -33.90 5.39
N ASP A 252 12.45 -32.66 5.80
CA ASP A 252 11.10 -32.29 6.27
C ASP A 252 10.52 -31.16 5.39
N TYR A 253 9.71 -31.57 4.41
CA TYR A 253 9.08 -30.69 3.42
C TYR A 253 7.89 -29.94 4.04
N ASP A 254 8.17 -29.00 4.94
CA ASP A 254 7.15 -28.02 5.31
C ASP A 254 6.99 -27.03 4.13
N GLN A 255 5.90 -27.19 3.39
CA GLN A 255 5.52 -26.39 2.22
C GLN A 255 5.20 -24.94 2.62
N SER A 256 6.24 -24.22 3.04
CA SER A 256 6.18 -22.83 3.43
C SER A 256 5.87 -21.95 2.20
N THR A 257 4.58 -21.86 1.83
CA THR A 257 4.06 -21.03 0.74
C THR A 257 4.65 -19.63 0.82
N SER A 258 5.12 -19.09 -0.31
CA SER A 258 5.48 -17.68 -0.35
C SER A 258 4.28 -16.82 -0.03
N THR A 259 4.53 -15.82 0.79
CA THR A 259 3.51 -14.85 1.14
C THR A 259 3.43 -13.79 0.06
N LEU A 260 4.55 -13.32 -0.49
CA LEU A 260 4.57 -12.27 -1.51
C LEU A 260 4.22 -12.81 -2.91
N GLN A 261 3.02 -12.45 -3.38
CA GLN A 261 2.45 -12.95 -4.64
C GLN A 261 2.51 -11.91 -5.76
N VAL A 262 2.27 -10.64 -5.43
CA VAL A 262 2.15 -9.55 -6.40
C VAL A 262 3.12 -8.44 -6.02
N VAL A 263 4.00 -8.08 -6.94
CA VAL A 263 4.88 -6.91 -6.83
C VAL A 263 4.61 -6.00 -8.02
N LYS A 264 4.30 -4.73 -7.74
CA LYS A 264 4.10 -3.69 -8.73
C LYS A 264 5.05 -2.55 -8.46
N ILE A 265 6.02 -2.37 -9.35
CA ILE A 265 6.90 -1.19 -9.32
C ILE A 265 6.38 -0.19 -10.34
N HIS A 266 6.34 1.08 -9.95
CA HIS A 266 6.07 2.20 -10.83
C HIS A 266 7.32 3.07 -10.87
N PHE A 267 8.24 2.77 -11.79
CA PHE A 267 9.45 3.56 -11.98
C PHE A 267 9.13 4.83 -12.77
N GLN A 268 9.52 5.98 -12.21
CA GLN A 268 9.32 7.30 -12.80
C GLN A 268 10.63 8.07 -12.79
N SER A 269 10.85 8.85 -13.82
CA SER A 269 11.99 9.75 -13.95
C SER A 269 11.57 11.07 -14.60
N HIS A 270 12.52 11.97 -14.83
CA HIS A 270 12.33 13.20 -15.60
C HIS A 270 12.08 12.96 -17.10
N LEU A 271 12.05 11.71 -17.57
CA LEU A 271 11.68 11.31 -18.93
C LEU A 271 10.36 10.53 -18.96
N SER A 272 9.61 10.53 -17.86
CA SER A 272 8.32 9.84 -17.78
C SER A 272 7.13 10.75 -18.05
N SER A 273 7.27 12.08 -18.02
CA SER A 273 6.16 13.00 -18.31
C SER A 273 6.09 13.29 -19.82
N PRO A 274 4.90 13.30 -20.43
CA PRO A 274 4.72 13.81 -21.80
C PRO A 274 5.19 15.26 -21.95
N GLU A 275 5.12 16.03 -20.86
CA GLU A 275 5.53 17.44 -20.82
C GLU A 275 7.05 17.60 -21.01
N ASP A 276 7.84 16.57 -20.68
CA ASP A 276 9.30 16.61 -20.86
C ASP A 276 9.70 16.50 -22.35
N PHE A 277 8.76 16.18 -23.24
CA PHE A 277 8.98 15.97 -24.67
C PHE A 277 8.39 17.06 -25.57
N HIS A 278 8.14 18.26 -25.04
CA HIS A 278 7.62 19.37 -25.84
C HIS A 278 8.53 19.66 -27.06
N GLY A 279 7.95 19.56 -28.26
CA GLY A 279 8.66 19.76 -29.53
C GLY A 279 9.34 18.50 -30.10
N HIS A 280 9.29 17.37 -29.38
CA HIS A 280 9.80 16.09 -29.87
C HIS A 280 8.69 15.21 -30.49
N PRO A 281 9.05 14.26 -31.37
CA PRO A 281 8.09 13.31 -31.91
C PRO A 281 7.42 12.48 -30.81
N ARG A 282 6.10 12.28 -30.91
CA ARG A 282 5.33 11.44 -29.97
C ARG A 282 5.92 10.04 -29.78
N ALA A 283 6.51 9.48 -30.83
CA ALA A 283 7.17 8.18 -30.80
C ALA A 283 8.35 8.11 -29.80
N LEU A 284 9.01 9.24 -29.51
CA LEU A 284 10.08 9.29 -28.50
C LEU A 284 9.53 9.13 -27.08
N TYR A 285 8.39 9.77 -26.78
CA TYR A 285 7.70 9.60 -25.50
C TYR A 285 7.20 8.15 -25.33
N GLU A 286 6.59 7.58 -26.37
CA GLU A 286 6.12 6.19 -26.34
C GLU A 286 7.26 5.19 -26.14
N ALA A 287 8.42 5.44 -26.76
CA ALA A 287 9.64 4.67 -26.51
C ALA A 287 10.14 4.81 -25.07
N SER A 288 10.12 6.02 -24.50
CA SER A 288 10.48 6.26 -23.10
C SER A 288 9.54 5.51 -22.15
N ASP A 289 8.23 5.62 -22.35
CA ASP A 289 7.20 4.98 -21.50
C ASP A 289 7.29 3.45 -21.53
N ASP A 290 7.45 2.85 -22.71
CA ASP A 290 7.67 1.40 -22.89
C ASP A 290 8.92 0.96 -22.11
N MET A 291 10.04 1.68 -22.22
CA MET A 291 11.26 1.39 -21.46
C MET A 291 11.06 1.46 -19.93
N HIS A 292 10.37 2.48 -19.42
CA HIS A 292 10.05 2.60 -17.99
C HIS A 292 9.15 1.46 -17.51
N GLN A 293 8.18 1.05 -18.33
CA GLN A 293 7.29 -0.07 -18.03
C GLN A 293 8.05 -1.40 -17.99
N GLN A 294 8.90 -1.67 -18.99
CA GLN A 294 9.71 -2.91 -19.01
C GLN A 294 10.70 -2.95 -17.84
N TYR A 295 11.34 -1.83 -17.51
CA TYR A 295 12.26 -1.76 -16.38
C TYR A 295 11.53 -1.93 -15.05
N SER A 296 10.35 -1.34 -14.88
CA SER A 296 9.47 -1.57 -13.73
C SER A 296 9.09 -3.05 -13.56
N ASN A 297 8.74 -3.71 -14.67
CA ASN A 297 8.44 -5.14 -14.68
C ASN A 297 9.67 -5.96 -14.29
N ALA A 298 10.85 -5.64 -14.83
CA ALA A 298 12.10 -6.31 -14.51
C ALA A 298 12.42 -6.23 -12.99
N ILE A 299 12.32 -5.04 -12.39
CA ILE A 299 12.52 -4.87 -10.94
C ILE A 299 11.51 -5.73 -10.15
N SER A 300 10.24 -5.73 -10.57
CA SER A 300 9.18 -6.53 -9.93
C SER A 300 9.50 -8.02 -9.93
N GLN A 301 9.97 -8.55 -11.07
CA GLN A 301 10.36 -9.95 -11.21
C GLN A 301 11.58 -10.32 -10.36
N VAL A 302 12.59 -9.44 -10.28
CA VAL A 302 13.75 -9.65 -9.42
C VAL A 302 13.35 -9.72 -7.94
N ILE A 303 12.40 -8.88 -7.50
CA ILE A 303 11.84 -8.95 -6.14
C ILE A 303 11.14 -10.30 -5.90
N LEU A 304 10.38 -10.77 -6.88
CA LEU A 304 9.72 -12.09 -6.86
C LEU A 304 10.69 -13.28 -6.94
N GLY A 305 11.99 -13.03 -7.18
CA GLY A 305 13.04 -14.03 -7.10
C GLY A 305 13.67 -14.42 -8.43
N GLN A 306 13.20 -13.88 -9.56
CA GLN A 306 13.79 -14.15 -10.87
C GLN A 306 15.26 -13.69 -10.94
N ASN A 307 16.04 -14.34 -11.81
CA ASN A 307 17.40 -13.90 -12.11
C ASN A 307 17.37 -12.51 -12.79
N ALA A 308 18.34 -11.64 -12.46
CA ALA A 308 18.41 -10.29 -13.00
C ALA A 308 18.54 -10.26 -14.53
N ASN A 309 19.31 -11.19 -15.12
CA ASN A 309 19.50 -11.26 -16.57
C ASN A 309 18.20 -11.64 -17.27
N GLU A 310 17.49 -12.66 -16.76
CA GLU A 310 16.21 -13.10 -17.31
C GLU A 310 15.15 -12.00 -17.20
N ALA A 311 15.04 -11.36 -16.02
CA ALA A 311 14.09 -10.29 -15.79
C ALA A 311 14.34 -9.06 -16.70
N MET A 312 15.59 -8.80 -17.07
CA MET A 312 15.96 -7.69 -17.96
C MET A 312 15.73 -7.97 -19.44
N THR A 313 15.40 -9.21 -19.85
CA THR A 313 15.20 -9.58 -21.26
C THR A 313 14.18 -8.68 -21.96
N GLY A 314 13.04 -8.40 -21.30
CA GLY A 314 12.01 -7.51 -21.88
C GLY A 314 12.50 -6.07 -22.08
N CYS A 315 13.35 -5.59 -21.19
CA CYS A 315 13.96 -4.26 -21.28
C CYS A 315 14.98 -4.20 -22.44
N LEU A 316 15.79 -5.24 -22.63
CA LEU A 316 16.73 -5.35 -23.75
C LEU A 316 16.01 -5.42 -25.11
N VAL A 317 14.95 -6.22 -25.21
CA VAL A 317 14.12 -6.31 -26.42
C VAL A 317 13.47 -4.96 -26.75
N ALA A 318 12.94 -4.25 -25.75
CA ALA A 318 12.40 -2.91 -25.95
C ALA A 318 13.50 -1.91 -26.38
N TRP A 319 14.71 -2.03 -25.82
CA TRP A 319 15.85 -1.19 -26.19
C TRP A 319 16.29 -1.41 -27.65
N ASP A 320 16.23 -2.65 -28.15
CA ASP A 320 16.48 -3.00 -29.56
C ASP A 320 15.37 -2.51 -30.48
N LYS A 321 14.10 -2.71 -30.08
CA LYS A 321 12.92 -2.19 -30.80
C LYS A 321 13.01 -0.68 -31.02
N HIS A 322 13.46 0.06 -30.01
CA HIS A 322 13.55 1.54 -30.04
C HIS A 322 14.94 2.06 -30.41
N HIS A 323 15.72 1.32 -31.22
CA HIS A 323 17.11 1.65 -31.55
C HIS A 323 17.31 3.08 -32.08
N MET A 324 16.35 3.62 -32.84
CA MET A 324 16.40 4.98 -33.40
C MET A 324 16.42 6.08 -32.33
N TRP A 325 15.93 5.81 -31.12
CA TRP A 325 15.83 6.77 -30.01
C TRP A 325 16.95 6.63 -28.98
N ARG A 326 17.87 5.67 -29.13
CA ARG A 326 18.94 5.37 -28.15
C ARG A 326 19.80 6.58 -27.82
N HIS A 327 20.16 7.36 -28.84
CA HIS A 327 20.97 8.56 -28.65
C HIS A 327 20.29 9.62 -27.77
N HIS A 328 18.95 9.67 -27.80
CA HIS A 328 18.15 10.60 -27.02
C HIS A 328 17.89 10.12 -25.60
N LEU A 329 17.57 8.83 -25.43
CA LEU A 329 17.19 8.27 -24.12
C LEU A 329 18.38 7.91 -23.24
N ARG A 330 19.48 7.39 -23.82
CA ARG A 330 20.73 7.05 -23.11
C ARG A 330 20.54 6.21 -21.83
N PHE A 331 19.58 5.28 -21.83
CA PHE A 331 19.25 4.44 -20.67
C PHE A 331 20.23 3.29 -20.42
N MET A 332 20.96 2.86 -21.45
CA MET A 332 21.88 1.71 -21.40
C MET A 332 23.22 2.03 -22.04
#